data_AF-A0A7W6XM98-F1
#
_entry.id   AF-A0A7W6XM98-F1
#
_cell.length_a   1.000
_cell.length_b   1.000
_cell.length_c   1.000
_cell.angle_alpha   90.00
_cell.angle_beta   90.00
_cell.angle_gamma   90.00
#
_symmetry.space_group_name_H-M   'P 1'
#
loop_
_entity.id
_entity.type
_entity.pdbx_description
1 polymer ?
#
loop_
_entity_poly.entity_id
_entity_poly.type
_entity_poly.pdbx_seq_one_letter_code
_entity_poly.pdbx_strand_id
1 'polypeptide(L)'
;MSDGLNEGVVGDTAKLMMHRLIARRLRRDPTLVDKGKAAHTRQADQFTDWPFVQEWQELLALPTGELAVKLISRDREMVRLRNSSPFFLTDGIHFGDYDTRIRLRRAARRIVERGLSTQLASARGL
;
A
#
# COMPACT_ATOMS: atom_id res chain seq x y z
N MET A 1 -4.10 13.70 -22.89
CA MET A 1 -3.41 12.62 -23.61
C MET A 1 -3.24 11.48 -22.63
N SER A 2 -3.83 10.32 -22.91
CA SER A 2 -3.65 9.10 -22.10
C SER A 2 -2.43 8.39 -22.67
N ASP A 3 -1.29 8.41 -21.96
CA ASP A 3 0.01 7.93 -22.46
C ASP A 3 0.11 6.40 -22.56
N GLY A 4 -1.03 5.69 -22.70
CA GLY A 4 -1.09 4.21 -22.73
C GLY A 4 -0.71 3.53 -21.40
N LEU A 5 -0.35 4.30 -20.38
CA LEU A 5 -0.03 3.82 -19.04
C LEU A 5 -1.27 3.21 -18.38
N ASN A 6 -1.15 1.97 -17.90
CA ASN A 6 -2.20 1.33 -17.14
C ASN A 6 -2.40 2.08 -15.81
N GLU A 7 -3.47 2.87 -15.72
CA GLU A 7 -3.80 3.66 -14.53
C GLU A 7 -4.02 2.79 -13.27
N GLY A 8 -4.41 1.53 -13.43
CA GLY A 8 -4.47 0.55 -12.34
C GLY A 8 -3.09 0.28 -11.76
N VAL A 9 -2.09 0.05 -12.62
CA VAL A 9 -0.68 -0.17 -12.20
C VAL A 9 -0.10 1.08 -11.52
N VAL A 10 -0.44 2.28 -12.00
CA VAL A 10 -0.06 3.54 -11.34
C VAL A 10 -0.70 3.62 -9.94
N GLY A 11 -1.99 3.29 -9.83
CA GLY A 11 -2.71 3.25 -8.56
C GLY A 11 -2.10 2.27 -7.56
N ASP A 12 -1.79 1.05 -7.99
CA ASP A 12 -1.19 0.03 -7.12
C ASP A 12 0.23 0.40 -6.69
N THR A 13 0.99 1.03 -7.59
CA THR A 13 2.30 1.60 -7.26
C THR A 13 2.18 2.70 -6.21
N ALA A 14 1.18 3.58 -6.31
CA ALA A 14 0.93 4.60 -5.30
C ALA A 14 0.59 4.00 -3.93
N LYS A 15 -0.28 2.97 -3.87
CA LYS A 15 -0.61 2.28 -2.61
C LYS A 15 0.61 1.59 -2.01
N LEU A 16 1.47 0.98 -2.83
CA LEU A 16 2.74 0.43 -2.37
C LEU A 16 3.67 1.51 -1.79
N MET A 17 3.73 2.69 -2.42
CA MET A 17 4.50 3.82 -1.88
C MET A 17 3.98 4.28 -0.52
N MET A 18 2.66 4.34 -0.35
CA MET A 18 2.04 4.64 0.95
C MET A 18 2.39 3.57 1.99
N HIS A 19 2.28 2.28 1.67
CA HIS A 19 2.69 1.20 2.58
C HIS A 19 4.18 1.29 2.98
N ARG A 20 5.06 1.69 2.06
CA ARG A 20 6.48 1.93 2.39
C ARG A 20 6.69 3.11 3.34
N LEU A 21 5.85 4.13 3.28
CA LEU A 21 5.86 5.24 4.25
C LEU A 21 5.36 4.76 5.61
N ILE A 22 4.25 4.03 5.64
CA ILE A 22 3.67 3.43 6.85
C ILE A 22 4.66 2.49 7.53
N ALA A 23 5.24 1.54 6.81
CA ALA A 23 6.22 0.58 7.36
C ALA A 23 7.47 1.25 7.93
N ARG A 24 7.89 2.41 7.39
CA ARG A 24 8.97 3.22 7.97
C ARG A 24 8.54 3.89 9.27
N ARG A 25 7.30 4.36 9.34
CA ARG A 25 6.74 4.97 10.54
C ARG A 25 6.52 3.93 11.65
N LEU A 26 5.96 2.76 11.33
CA LEU A 26 5.76 1.64 12.28
C LEU A 26 7.06 1.24 12.98
N ARG A 27 8.16 1.16 12.22
CA ARG A 27 9.48 0.84 12.78
C ARG A 27 10.01 1.87 13.78
N ARG A 28 9.54 3.12 13.70
CA ARG A 28 9.92 4.21 14.61
C ARG A 28 8.94 4.38 15.76
N ASP A 29 7.71 3.91 15.59
CA ASP A 29 6.61 4.07 16.53
C ASP A 29 5.68 2.87 16.43
N PRO A 30 5.94 1.84 17.24
CA PRO A 30 5.14 0.63 17.26
C PRO A 30 3.68 0.84 17.69
N THR A 31 3.37 1.94 18.40
CA THR A 31 2.00 2.23 18.88
C THR A 31 1.00 2.43 17.74
N LEU A 32 1.50 2.72 16.53
CA LEU A 32 0.67 2.80 15.33
C LEU A 32 0.05 1.47 14.92
N VAL A 33 0.60 0.33 15.36
CA VAL A 33 -0.04 -0.97 15.14
C VAL A 33 -1.37 -1.02 15.88
N ASP A 34 -1.44 -0.53 17.12
CA ASP A 34 -2.68 -0.55 17.91
C ASP A 34 -3.73 0.38 17.31
N LYS A 35 -3.31 1.54 16.79
CA LYS A 35 -4.21 2.41 16.02
C LYS A 35 -4.70 1.74 14.72
N GLY A 36 -3.83 1.00 14.06
CA GLY A 36 -4.17 0.16 12.90
C GLY A 36 -5.20 -0.91 13.23
N LYS A 37 -5.05 -1.59 14.38
CA LYS A 37 -6.03 -2.54 14.91
C LYS A 37 -7.38 -1.88 15.17
N ALA A 38 -7.41 -0.72 15.83
CA ALA A 38 -8.65 0.00 16.07
C ALA A 38 -9.35 0.43 14.76
N ALA A 39 -8.59 0.87 13.76
CA ALA A 39 -9.13 1.18 12.43
C ALA A 39 -9.67 -0.07 11.73
N HIS A 40 -8.95 -1.19 11.85
CA HIS A 40 -9.36 -2.47 11.31
C HIS A 40 -10.64 -2.99 11.95
N THR A 41 -10.82 -2.91 13.28
CA THR A 41 -12.06 -3.30 13.97
C THR A 41 -13.27 -2.55 13.39
N ARG A 42 -13.17 -1.23 13.24
CA ARG A 42 -14.25 -0.42 12.64
C ARG A 42 -14.56 -0.83 11.19
N GLN A 43 -13.54 -1.23 10.44
CA GLN A 43 -13.69 -1.71 9.07
C GLN A 43 -14.30 -3.13 9.05
N ALA A 44 -13.88 -4.00 9.95
CA ALA A 44 -14.38 -5.37 10.07
C ALA A 44 -15.89 -5.38 10.35
N ASP A 45 -16.38 -4.48 11.20
CA ASP A 45 -17.81 -4.34 11.51
C ASP A 45 -18.67 -4.04 10.26
N GLN A 46 -18.09 -3.42 9.23
CA GLN A 46 -18.78 -3.08 7.98
C GLN A 46 -18.68 -4.20 6.92
N PHE A 47 -17.73 -5.12 7.09
CA PHE A 47 -17.36 -6.10 6.07
C PHE A 47 -17.18 -7.50 6.66
N THR A 48 -17.94 -7.85 7.70
CA THR A 48 -17.75 -9.02 8.58
C THR A 48 -17.45 -10.34 7.84
N ASP A 49 -18.07 -10.59 6.69
CA ASP A 49 -17.91 -11.84 5.93
C ASP A 49 -16.88 -11.77 4.79
N TRP A 50 -16.15 -10.67 4.65
CA TRP A 50 -15.18 -10.51 3.57
C TRP A 50 -13.83 -11.14 3.95
N PRO A 51 -13.21 -11.93 3.05
CA PRO A 51 -11.95 -12.64 3.35
C PRO A 51 -10.82 -11.73 3.87
N PHE A 52 -10.74 -10.50 3.37
CA PHE A 52 -9.69 -9.57 3.79
C PHE A 52 -9.75 -9.21 5.26
N VAL A 53 -10.90 -9.39 5.94
CA VAL A 53 -11.04 -9.08 7.35
C VAL A 53 -10.13 -9.98 8.17
N GLN A 54 -10.27 -11.30 8.01
CA GLN A 54 -9.43 -12.28 8.68
C GLN A 54 -7.95 -12.14 8.29
N GLU A 55 -7.67 -11.90 7.02
CA GLU A 55 -6.29 -11.74 6.52
C GLU A 55 -5.59 -10.54 7.16
N TRP A 56 -6.29 -9.41 7.34
CA TRP A 56 -5.73 -8.25 8.03
C TRP A 56 -5.62 -8.48 9.54
N GLN A 57 -6.54 -9.20 10.16
CA GLN A 57 -6.45 -9.58 11.57
C GLN A 57 -5.17 -10.39 11.84
N GLU A 58 -4.87 -11.37 10.99
CA GLU A 58 -3.65 -12.18 11.07
C GLU A 58 -2.39 -11.34 10.89
N LEU A 59 -2.36 -10.46 9.87
CA LEU A 59 -1.23 -9.55 9.65
C LEU A 59 -0.99 -8.61 10.84
N LEU A 60 -2.05 -8.08 11.44
CA LEU A 60 -1.96 -7.15 12.58
C LEU A 60 -1.57 -7.85 13.89
N ALA A 61 -1.63 -9.18 13.94
CA ALA A 61 -1.14 -9.99 15.06
C ALA A 61 0.38 -10.23 15.01
N LEU A 62 1.02 -9.99 13.85
CA LEU A 62 2.46 -10.17 13.69
C LEU A 62 3.28 -9.17 14.52
N PRO A 63 4.52 -9.52 14.89
CA PRO A 63 5.48 -8.54 15.40
C PRO A 63 5.65 -7.35 14.44
N THR A 64 5.81 -6.14 14.98
CA THR A 64 5.86 -4.90 14.18
C THR A 64 6.90 -4.95 13.04
N GLY A 65 8.05 -5.57 13.28
CA GLY A 65 9.09 -5.74 12.26
C GLY A 65 8.65 -6.62 11.09
N GLU A 66 7.98 -7.73 11.38
CA GLU A 66 7.46 -8.67 10.39
C GLU A 66 6.30 -8.06 9.60
N LEU A 67 5.36 -7.40 10.29
CA LEU A 67 4.29 -6.64 9.65
C LEU A 67 4.85 -5.58 8.70
N ALA A 68 5.88 -4.82 9.12
CA ALA A 68 6.51 -3.82 8.27
C ALA A 68 7.15 -4.41 7.02
N VAL A 69 7.68 -5.64 7.09
CA VAL A 69 8.19 -6.38 5.92
C VAL A 69 7.04 -6.83 5.02
N LYS A 70 5.98 -7.41 5.59
CA LYS A 70 4.79 -7.85 4.84
C LYS A 70 4.10 -6.70 4.10
N LEU A 71 3.93 -5.53 4.72
CA LEU A 71 3.31 -4.35 4.09
C LEU A 71 3.96 -3.95 2.76
N ILE A 72 5.28 -4.14 2.62
CA ILE A 72 6.04 -3.77 1.42
C ILE A 72 6.26 -4.93 0.44
N SER A 73 5.79 -6.14 0.76
CA SER A 73 5.94 -7.34 -0.07
C SER A 73 5.18 -7.23 -1.39
N ARG A 74 5.77 -7.68 -2.49
CA ARG A 74 5.11 -7.68 -3.81
C ARG A 74 4.41 -9.00 -4.14
N ASP A 75 4.26 -9.89 -3.16
CA ASP A 75 3.46 -11.09 -3.34
C ASP A 75 2.00 -10.77 -3.69
N ARG A 76 1.35 -11.72 -4.35
CA ARG A 76 0.00 -11.57 -4.90
C ARG A 76 -1.02 -11.20 -3.82
N GLU A 77 -0.87 -11.79 -2.64
CA GLU A 77 -1.76 -11.58 -1.50
C GLU A 77 -1.67 -10.14 -1.00
N MET A 78 -0.47 -9.64 -0.69
CA MET A 78 -0.28 -8.26 -0.22
C MET A 78 -0.59 -7.23 -1.30
N VAL A 79 -0.44 -7.57 -2.58
CA VAL A 79 -0.92 -6.70 -3.69
C VAL A 79 -2.43 -6.51 -3.60
N ARG A 80 -3.21 -7.57 -3.40
CA ARG A 80 -4.66 -7.48 -3.24
C ARG A 80 -5.04 -6.73 -1.95
N LEU A 81 -4.44 -7.10 -0.82
CA LEU A 81 -4.78 -6.55 0.50
C LEU A 81 -4.51 -5.06 0.64
N ARG A 82 -3.59 -4.49 -0.15
CA ARG A 82 -3.35 -3.03 -0.19
C ARG A 82 -4.61 -2.21 -0.41
N ASN A 83 -5.59 -2.73 -1.14
CA ASN A 83 -6.82 -1.99 -1.44
C ASN A 83 -7.73 -1.82 -0.22
N SER A 84 -7.62 -2.72 0.76
CA SER A 84 -8.41 -2.72 1.99
C SER A 84 -7.58 -2.39 3.23
N SER A 85 -6.41 -1.76 3.06
CA SER A 85 -5.46 -1.51 4.15
C SER A 85 -6.05 -0.63 5.25
N PRO A 86 -6.11 -1.10 6.51
CA PRO A 86 -6.66 -0.32 7.62
C PRO A 86 -5.80 0.91 7.95
N PHE A 87 -4.52 0.90 7.54
CA PHE A 87 -3.59 2.02 7.75
C PHE A 87 -3.98 3.29 6.99
N PHE A 88 -4.82 3.21 5.96
CA PHE A 88 -5.33 4.39 5.27
C PHE A 88 -6.42 5.14 6.07
N LEU A 89 -7.00 4.48 7.07
CA LEU A 89 -8.04 5.00 7.96
C LEU A 89 -7.52 5.22 9.40
N THR A 90 -6.21 5.05 9.61
CA THR A 90 -5.59 5.10 10.93
C THR A 90 -5.21 6.52 11.32
N ASP A 91 -5.58 6.92 12.54
CA ASP A 91 -5.24 8.24 13.08
C ASP A 91 -3.73 8.46 13.17
N GLY A 92 -3.27 9.61 12.69
CA GLY A 92 -1.84 9.94 12.57
C GLY A 92 -1.20 9.48 11.25
N ILE A 93 -1.96 8.83 10.36
CA ILE A 93 -1.57 8.55 8.97
C ILE A 93 -2.44 9.39 8.05
N HIS A 94 -1.87 10.41 7.43
CA HIS A 94 -2.61 11.36 6.59
C HIS A 94 -2.15 11.29 5.14
N PHE A 95 -2.98 10.65 4.31
CA PHE A 95 -2.87 10.68 2.84
C PHE A 95 -4.11 11.30 2.19
N GLY A 96 -4.97 11.94 2.98
CA GLY A 96 -6.21 12.57 2.54
C GLY A 96 -6.00 13.87 1.78
N ASP A 97 -4.91 14.59 2.10
CA ASP A 97 -4.55 15.87 1.48
C ASP A 97 -4.42 15.74 -0.05
N TYR A 98 -5.12 16.62 -0.77
CA TYR A 98 -5.21 16.60 -2.23
C TYR A 98 -3.82 16.70 -2.87
N ASP A 99 -3.00 17.65 -2.41
CA ASP A 99 -1.66 17.85 -2.96
C ASP A 99 -0.76 16.64 -2.71
N THR A 100 -0.88 16.02 -1.53
CA THR A 100 -0.17 14.78 -1.21
C THR A 100 -0.57 13.64 -2.15
N ARG A 101 -1.87 13.49 -2.44
CA ARG A 101 -2.36 12.49 -3.41
C ARG A 101 -1.82 12.75 -4.81
N ILE A 102 -1.79 14.00 -5.26
CA ILE A 102 -1.24 14.39 -6.56
C ILE A 102 0.26 14.09 -6.62
N ARG A 103 1.03 14.44 -5.58
CA ARG A 103 2.47 14.16 -5.49
C ARG A 103 2.75 12.65 -5.52
N LEU A 104 2.00 11.86 -4.75
CA LEU A 104 2.11 10.40 -4.73
C LEU A 104 1.80 9.80 -6.11
N ARG A 105 0.72 10.23 -6.76
CA ARG A 105 0.34 9.74 -8.09
C ARG A 105 1.39 10.07 -9.15
N ARG A 106 1.91 11.31 -9.16
CA ARG A 106 2.99 11.72 -10.08
C ARG A 106 4.26 10.90 -9.85
N ALA A 107 4.63 10.65 -8.59
CA ALA A 107 5.79 9.84 -8.27
C ALA A 107 5.61 8.37 -8.67
N ALA A 108 4.42 7.80 -8.44
CA ALA A 108 4.08 6.45 -8.87
C ALA A 108 4.14 6.32 -10.40
N ARG A 109 3.58 7.27 -11.15
CA ARG A 109 3.63 7.29 -12.61
C ARG A 109 5.07 7.25 -13.12
N ARG A 110 5.96 8.10 -12.58
CA ARG A 110 7.39 8.09 -12.95
C ARG A 110 8.07 6.75 -12.70
N ILE A 111 7.68 6.02 -11.66
CA ILE A 111 8.23 4.68 -11.38
C ILE A 111 7.75 3.69 -12.44
N VAL A 112 6.46 3.71 -12.78
CA VAL A 112 5.89 2.81 -13.80
C VAL A 112 6.50 3.08 -15.17
N GLU A 113 6.61 4.36 -15.56
CA GLU A 113 7.26 4.79 -16.80
C GLU A 113 8.69 4.26 -16.90
N ARG A 114 9.50 4.45 -15.85
CA ARG A 114 10.88 3.95 -15.81
C ARG A 114 10.94 2.43 -15.91
N GLY A 115 10.06 1.71 -15.22
CA GLY A 115 10.00 0.25 -15.29
C GLY A 115 9.70 -0.25 -16.71
N LEU A 116 8.75 0.38 -17.40
CA LEU A 116 8.43 0.08 -18.80
C LEU A 116 9.60 0.38 -19.73
N SER A 117 10.26 1.53 -19.56
CA SER A 117 11.46 1.87 -20.35
C SER A 117 12.59 0.85 -20.16
N THR A 118 12.85 0.42 -18.93
CA THR A 118 13.84 -0.62 -18.65
C THR A 118 13.48 -1.95 -19.30
N GLN A 119 12.22 -2.40 -19.19
CA GLN A 119 11.78 -3.66 -19.80
C GLN A 119 11.89 -3.63 -21.33
N LEU A 120 11.52 -2.52 -21.97
CA LEU A 120 11.65 -2.34 -23.42
C LEU A 120 13.12 -2.31 -23.88
N ALA A 121 14.00 -1.70 -23.10
CA ALA A 121 15.44 -1.71 -23.39
C ALA A 121 16.01 -3.13 -23.31
N SER A 122 15.64 -3.92 -22.28
CA SER A 122 16.05 -5.32 -22.16
C SER A 122 15.51 -6.19 -23.30
N ALA A 123 14.29 -5.96 -23.76
CA ALA A 123 13.68 -6.74 -24.84
C ALA A 123 14.27 -6.45 -26.23
N ARG A 124 14.93 -5.30 -26.43
CA ARG A 124 15.58 -4.90 -27.68
C ARG A 124 17.07 -5.23 -27.75
N GLY A 125 17.66 -5.69 -26.64
CA GLY A 125 19.07 -6.08 -26.52
C GLY A 125 19.32 -7.58 -26.69
N LEU A 126 18.30 -8.33 -27.12
CA LEU A 126 18.33 -9.73 -27.55
C LEU A 126 18.01 -9.79 -29.04
#